data_AF-A0A1Q3DZQ1-F1
#
_entry.id   AF-A0A1Q3DZQ1-F1
#
_cell.length_a   1.000
_cell.length_b   1.000
_cell.length_c   1.000
_cell.angle_alpha   90.00
_cell.angle_beta   90.00
_cell.angle_gamma   90.00
#
_symmetry.space_group_name_H-M   'P 1'
#
loop_
_entity.id
_entity.type
_entity.pdbx_description
1 polymer ?
#
loop_
_entity_poly.entity_id
_entity_poly.type
_entity_poly.pdbx_seq_one_letter_code
_entity_poly.pdbx_strand_id
1 'polypeptide(L)'
;MSVIENIYKPCRRPDPEEAPAHIKVASKDYPKGKALPENLKLDRERLKDFSYDKPYKLFYGFGVNLQDFIEYHQKHNLPKPPPTTKLSIVRQCMVHQVLEDLQKHCDFDWFELHLAMAVEYKYILVIYDSYTFDRAEMEDAIEQEIYEVLRDRMEVCKNQEPRWFRTFYDIYH
;
A
#
# COMPACT_ATOMS: atom_id res chain seq x y z
N MET A 1 -29.49 -7.39 -14.56
CA MET A 1 -29.30 -6.04 -13.98
C MET A 1 -27.83 -5.71 -14.06
N SER A 2 -27.47 -4.57 -14.64
CA SER A 2 -26.08 -4.13 -14.78
C SER A 2 -25.51 -3.78 -13.41
N VAL A 3 -24.31 -4.26 -13.08
CA VAL A 3 -23.61 -3.94 -11.81
C VAL A 3 -23.26 -2.44 -11.71
N ILE A 4 -23.35 -1.70 -12.83
CA ILE A 4 -22.99 -0.28 -12.93
C ILE A 4 -23.73 0.60 -11.90
N GLU A 5 -24.97 0.28 -11.54
CA GLU A 5 -25.74 1.10 -10.60
C GLU A 5 -25.25 1.01 -9.14
N ASN A 6 -24.30 0.11 -8.83
CA ASN A 6 -23.89 -0.17 -7.45
C ASN A 6 -22.36 -0.17 -7.25
N ILE A 7 -21.60 0.41 -8.18
CA ILE A 7 -20.12 0.37 -8.15
C ILE A 7 -19.54 1.16 -6.97
N TYR A 8 -20.21 2.24 -6.55
CA TYR A 8 -19.82 3.08 -5.42
C TYR A 8 -20.42 2.62 -4.08
N LYS A 9 -20.99 1.42 -4.02
CA LYS A 9 -21.49 0.89 -2.75
C LYS A 9 -20.34 0.77 -1.74
N PRO A 10 -20.50 1.31 -0.52
CA PRO A 10 -19.47 1.24 0.49
C PRO A 10 -19.00 -0.19 0.76
N CYS A 11 -17.69 -0.35 0.88
CA CYS A 11 -17.04 -1.55 1.37
C CYS A 11 -16.87 -1.46 2.89
N ARG A 12 -17.10 -2.58 3.57
CA ARG A 12 -16.73 -2.72 4.98
C ARG A 12 -15.22 -2.56 5.12
N ARG A 13 -14.78 -1.61 5.95
CA ARG A 13 -13.38 -1.48 6.39
C ARG A 13 -13.05 -2.61 7.39
N PRO A 14 -11.80 -3.10 7.44
CA PRO A 14 -11.39 -4.07 8.46
C PRO A 14 -11.72 -3.55 9.87
N ASP A 15 -12.20 -4.46 10.72
CA ASP A 15 -12.41 -4.20 12.13
C ASP A 15 -11.24 -4.82 12.92
N PRO A 16 -10.42 -4.01 13.63
CA PRO A 16 -9.30 -4.52 14.41
C PRO A 16 -9.72 -5.56 15.46
N GLU A 17 -10.95 -5.49 15.99
CA GLU A 17 -11.43 -6.44 16.99
C GLU A 17 -11.68 -7.83 16.37
N GLU A 18 -12.13 -7.89 15.12
CA GLU A 18 -12.39 -9.13 14.37
C GLU A 18 -11.12 -9.73 13.74
N ALA A 19 -10.00 -9.01 13.75
CA ALA A 19 -8.78 -9.48 13.10
C ALA A 19 -8.24 -10.79 13.75
N PRO A 20 -7.76 -11.77 12.95
CA PRO A 20 -7.15 -12.99 13.46
C PRO A 20 -5.95 -12.70 14.39
N ALA A 21 -5.74 -13.55 15.40
CA ALA A 21 -4.67 -13.36 16.38
C ALA A 21 -3.27 -13.23 15.75
N HIS A 22 -2.98 -14.01 14.71
CA HIS A 22 -1.69 -13.96 14.01
C HIS A 22 -1.47 -12.61 13.30
N ILE A 23 -2.51 -11.97 12.76
CA ILE A 23 -2.43 -10.62 12.17
C ILE A 23 -2.25 -9.57 13.27
N LYS A 24 -2.96 -9.70 14.38
CA LYS A 24 -2.80 -8.81 15.55
C LYS A 24 -1.37 -8.83 16.08
N VAL A 25 -0.74 -10.01 16.16
CA VAL A 25 0.66 -10.13 16.57
C VAL A 25 1.58 -9.50 15.51
N ALA A 26 1.44 -9.90 14.24
CA ALA A 26 2.27 -9.37 13.16
C ALA A 26 2.19 -7.83 13.06
N SER A 27 1.03 -7.24 13.33
CA SER A 27 0.80 -5.78 13.22
C SER A 27 1.55 -4.93 14.24
N LYS A 28 2.01 -5.51 15.36
CA LYS A 28 2.63 -4.77 16.48
C LYS A 28 4.12 -4.51 16.29
N ASP A 29 4.78 -5.29 15.44
CA ASP A 29 6.25 -5.36 15.38
C ASP A 29 6.87 -4.42 14.32
N TYR A 30 6.14 -3.39 13.87
CA TYR A 30 6.60 -2.54 12.78
C TYR A 30 7.37 -1.30 13.26
N PRO A 31 8.55 -1.02 12.67
CA PRO A 31 9.27 0.21 12.93
C PRO A 31 8.38 1.43 12.66
N LYS A 32 8.38 2.37 13.60
CA LYS A 32 7.73 3.66 13.43
C LYS A 32 8.69 4.61 12.71
N GLY A 33 8.22 5.22 11.63
CA GLY A 33 9.01 6.14 10.81
C GLY A 33 9.91 5.44 9.78
N LYS A 34 10.71 6.24 9.07
CA LYS A 34 11.52 5.83 7.91
C LYS A 34 12.73 4.97 8.28
N ALA A 35 13.37 5.24 9.42
CA ALA A 35 14.60 4.54 9.82
C ALA A 35 14.35 3.05 10.14
N LEU A 36 15.08 2.17 9.45
CA LEU A 36 15.09 0.73 9.73
C LEU A 36 16.17 0.35 10.75
N PRO A 37 15.86 -0.48 11.75
CA PRO A 37 16.86 -1.15 12.58
C PRO A 37 17.87 -1.96 11.77
N GLU A 38 19.12 -2.04 12.22
CA GLU A 38 20.21 -2.76 11.52
C GLU A 38 19.87 -4.22 11.19
N ASN A 39 19.18 -4.92 12.10
CA ASN A 39 18.78 -6.31 11.90
C ASN A 39 17.67 -6.50 10.83
N LEU A 40 17.11 -5.40 10.31
CA LEU A 40 16.12 -5.39 9.23
C LEU A 40 16.68 -4.78 7.94
N LYS A 41 17.92 -4.30 7.94
CA LYS A 41 18.62 -3.83 6.75
C LYS A 41 19.23 -5.00 6.01
N LEU A 42 19.14 -4.97 4.68
CA LEU A 42 19.72 -6.01 3.85
C LEU A 42 21.24 -5.85 3.77
N ASP A 43 21.99 -6.73 4.43
CA ASP A 43 23.42 -6.88 4.17
C ASP A 43 23.62 -7.48 2.76
N ARG A 44 24.11 -6.63 1.84
CA ARG A 44 24.33 -6.99 0.45
C ARG A 44 25.61 -7.76 0.22
N GLU A 45 26.62 -7.56 1.06
CA GLU A 45 27.91 -8.25 0.96
C GLU A 45 27.73 -9.73 1.26
N ARG A 46 26.80 -10.04 2.18
CA ARG A 46 26.44 -11.40 2.57
C ARG A 46 25.40 -12.08 1.69
N LEU A 47 24.91 -11.45 0.62
CA LEU A 47 23.93 -12.09 -0.29
C LEU A 47 24.46 -13.37 -0.97
N LYS A 48 25.79 -13.55 -1.03
CA LYS A 48 26.42 -14.76 -1.58
C LYS A 48 26.72 -15.82 -0.51
N ASP A 49 26.54 -15.49 0.76
CA ASP A 49 26.76 -16.39 1.89
C ASP A 49 25.52 -17.26 2.12
N PHE A 50 25.66 -18.58 1.94
CA PHE A 50 24.56 -19.53 2.13
C PHE A 50 24.07 -19.63 3.57
N SER A 51 24.86 -19.16 4.55
CA SER A 51 24.49 -19.12 5.96
C SER A 51 23.83 -17.80 6.37
N TYR A 52 23.70 -16.84 5.44
CA TYR A 52 23.10 -15.56 5.73
C TYR A 52 21.58 -15.70 5.83
N ASP A 53 21.07 -15.48 7.04
CA ASP A 53 19.65 -15.35 7.29
C ASP A 53 19.18 -13.94 6.88
N LYS A 54 18.51 -13.88 5.73
CA LYS A 54 18.10 -12.63 5.11
C LYS A 54 16.88 -12.05 5.85
N PRO A 55 16.90 -10.77 6.25
CA PRO A 55 15.75 -10.17 6.93
C PRO A 55 14.54 -10.13 6.00
N TYR A 56 13.32 -10.19 6.56
CA TYR A 56 12.09 -10.04 5.77
C TYR A 56 12.09 -8.75 4.94
N LYS A 57 11.52 -8.83 3.73
CA LYS A 57 11.30 -7.65 2.90
C LYS A 57 10.17 -6.83 3.52
N LEU A 58 10.42 -5.55 3.76
CA LEU A 58 9.42 -4.61 4.29
C LEU A 58 9.06 -3.60 3.21
N PHE A 59 7.86 -3.05 3.30
CA PHE A 59 7.32 -2.13 2.32
C PHE A 59 6.92 -0.84 3.02
N TYR A 60 7.43 0.29 2.55
CA TYR A 60 7.14 1.60 3.10
C TYR A 60 6.04 2.28 2.29
N GLY A 61 5.08 2.88 2.98
CA GLY A 61 4.01 3.61 2.33
C GLY A 61 2.80 3.81 3.24
N PHE A 62 1.62 3.85 2.63
CA PHE A 62 0.37 4.18 3.31
C PHE A 62 -0.55 2.97 3.43
N GLY A 63 -1.15 2.81 4.61
CA GLY A 63 -2.21 1.83 4.82
C GLY A 63 -3.48 2.29 4.15
N VAL A 64 -4.08 1.44 3.31
CA VAL A 64 -5.29 1.77 2.54
C VAL A 64 -6.25 0.59 2.46
N ASN A 65 -7.52 0.90 2.27
CA ASN A 65 -8.60 -0.06 2.09
C ASN A 65 -9.27 0.15 0.73
N LEU A 66 -9.97 -0.86 0.24
CA LEU A 66 -10.70 -0.76 -1.03
C LEU A 66 -11.69 0.42 -1.05
N GLN A 67 -12.28 0.74 0.09
CA GLN A 67 -13.19 1.88 0.23
C GLN A 67 -12.51 3.22 -0.12
N ASP A 68 -11.23 3.38 0.23
CA ASP A 68 -10.48 4.62 -0.05
C ASP A 68 -10.31 4.85 -1.56
N PHE A 69 -10.09 3.78 -2.34
CA PHE A 69 -10.04 3.85 -3.80
C PHE A 69 -11.40 4.18 -4.42
N ILE A 70 -12.48 3.66 -3.85
CA ILE A 70 -13.84 3.96 -4.33
C ILE A 70 -14.19 5.43 -4.09
N GLU A 71 -13.88 5.94 -2.89
CA GLU A 71 -14.07 7.35 -2.50
C GLU A 71 -13.22 8.27 -3.39
N TYR A 72 -11.96 7.92 -3.64
CA TYR A 72 -11.09 8.66 -4.54
C TYR A 72 -11.67 8.70 -5.96
N HIS A 73 -11.99 7.53 -6.52
CA HIS A 73 -12.49 7.39 -7.88
C HIS A 73 -13.74 8.26 -8.12
N GLN A 74 -14.66 8.25 -7.14
CA GLN A 74 -15.85 9.06 -7.16
C GLN A 74 -15.54 10.56 -7.02
N LYS A 75 -14.72 10.95 -6.04
CA LYS A 75 -14.36 12.35 -5.75
C LYS A 75 -13.71 13.03 -6.95
N HIS A 76 -12.83 12.33 -7.65
CA HIS A 76 -12.06 12.85 -8.78
C HIS A 76 -12.73 12.57 -10.14
N ASN A 77 -13.97 12.06 -10.14
CA ASN A 77 -14.76 11.78 -11.34
C ASN A 77 -14.00 10.96 -12.40
N LEU A 78 -13.25 9.94 -11.96
CA LEU A 78 -12.48 9.10 -12.87
C LEU A 78 -13.41 8.33 -13.84
N PRO A 79 -12.90 7.94 -15.03
CA PRO A 79 -13.71 7.26 -16.03
C PRO A 79 -14.38 6.02 -15.47
N LYS A 80 -15.68 5.86 -15.73
CA LYS A 80 -16.42 4.69 -15.25
C LYS A 80 -15.80 3.41 -15.82
N PRO A 81 -15.59 2.38 -14.99
CA PRO A 81 -15.14 1.07 -15.45
C PRO A 81 -16.08 0.48 -16.50
N PRO A 82 -15.58 -0.40 -17.38
CA PRO A 82 -16.40 -1.03 -18.41
C PRO A 82 -17.55 -1.83 -17.81
N PRO A 83 -18.70 -1.95 -18.52
CA PRO A 83 -19.81 -2.76 -18.06
C PRO A 83 -19.40 -4.22 -17.87
N THR A 84 -19.57 -4.75 -16.67
CA THR A 84 -19.36 -6.17 -16.38
C THR A 84 -20.35 -6.65 -15.33
N THR A 85 -20.56 -7.96 -15.28
CA THR A 85 -21.41 -8.61 -14.27
C THR A 85 -20.67 -8.90 -12.97
N LYS A 86 -19.34 -8.71 -12.92
CA LYS A 86 -18.51 -9.03 -11.75
C LYS A 86 -18.03 -7.76 -11.05
N LEU A 87 -18.59 -7.49 -9.87
CA LEU A 87 -18.22 -6.34 -9.03
C LEU A 87 -16.72 -6.34 -8.64
N SER A 88 -16.10 -7.50 -8.47
CA SER A 88 -14.66 -7.62 -8.20
C SER A 88 -13.80 -7.07 -9.35
N ILE A 89 -14.19 -7.33 -10.59
CA ILE A 89 -13.49 -6.83 -11.78
C ILE A 89 -13.66 -5.31 -11.86
N VAL A 90 -14.88 -4.80 -11.65
CA VAL A 90 -15.13 -3.34 -11.61
C VAL A 90 -14.22 -2.67 -10.59
N ARG A 91 -14.18 -3.19 -9.36
CA ARG A 91 -13.36 -2.65 -8.28
C ARG A 91 -11.87 -2.70 -8.58
N GLN A 92 -11.39 -3.78 -9.20
CA GLN A 92 -9.99 -3.86 -9.65
C GLN A 92 -9.67 -2.80 -10.70
N CYS A 93 -10.56 -2.59 -11.67
CA CYS A 93 -10.40 -1.50 -12.65
C CYS A 93 -10.37 -0.13 -11.97
N MET A 94 -11.23 0.13 -10.98
CA MET A 94 -11.21 1.39 -10.23
C MET A 94 -9.88 1.59 -9.51
N VAL A 95 -9.36 0.55 -8.84
CA VAL A 95 -8.05 0.60 -8.18
C VAL A 95 -6.95 0.95 -9.18
N HIS A 96 -6.90 0.28 -10.34
CA HIS A 96 -5.90 0.61 -11.36
C HIS A 96 -6.03 2.05 -11.87
N GLN A 97 -7.25 2.52 -12.14
CA GLN A 97 -7.47 3.91 -12.59
C GLN A 97 -7.03 4.93 -11.54
N VAL A 98 -7.23 4.65 -10.26
CA VAL A 98 -6.74 5.51 -9.17
C VAL A 98 -5.22 5.50 -9.12
N LEU A 99 -4.58 4.34 -9.22
CA LEU A 99 -3.11 4.24 -9.25
C LEU A 99 -2.53 5.01 -10.44
N GLU A 100 -3.07 4.83 -11.64
CA GLU A 100 -2.65 5.58 -12.83
C GLU A 100 -2.84 7.09 -12.68
N ASP A 101 -3.92 7.53 -12.04
CA ASP A 101 -4.15 8.95 -11.76
C ASP A 101 -3.14 9.49 -10.74
N LEU A 102 -2.86 8.74 -9.68
CA LEU A 102 -1.84 9.11 -8.68
C LEU A 102 -0.44 9.17 -9.28
N GLN A 103 -0.04 8.19 -10.10
CA GLN A 103 1.25 8.16 -10.80
C GLN A 103 1.45 9.44 -11.62
N LYS A 104 0.43 9.85 -12.39
CA LYS A 104 0.47 11.08 -13.19
C LYS A 104 0.60 12.35 -12.36
N HIS A 105 -0.04 12.42 -11.19
CA HIS A 105 0.02 13.61 -10.34
C HIS A 105 1.29 13.68 -9.49
N CYS A 106 1.90 12.54 -9.18
CA CYS A 106 3.14 12.48 -8.41
C CYS A 106 4.40 12.49 -9.30
N ASP A 107 4.25 12.39 -10.63
CA ASP A 107 5.34 12.08 -11.57
C ASP A 107 6.19 10.88 -11.09
N PHE A 108 5.49 9.86 -10.58
CA PHE A 108 6.10 8.72 -9.89
C PHE A 108 5.44 7.42 -10.34
N ASP A 109 6.17 6.63 -11.14
CA ASP A 109 5.63 5.43 -11.77
C ASP A 109 5.62 4.18 -10.88
N TRP A 110 6.26 4.20 -9.71
CA TRP A 110 6.51 2.98 -8.93
C TRP A 110 5.51 2.72 -7.80
N PHE A 111 4.32 3.32 -7.84
CA PHE A 111 3.27 2.94 -6.91
C PHE A 111 2.87 1.47 -7.11
N GLU A 112 3.06 0.66 -6.06
CA GLU A 112 2.59 -0.71 -6.01
C GLU A 112 1.50 -0.87 -4.96
N LEU A 113 0.62 -1.85 -5.15
CA LEU A 113 -0.41 -2.20 -4.16
C LEU A 113 -0.17 -3.62 -3.64
N HIS A 114 0.12 -3.72 -2.34
CA HIS A 114 0.38 -5.01 -1.69
C HIS A 114 -0.65 -5.31 -0.61
N LEU A 115 -0.87 -6.59 -0.29
CA LEU A 115 -1.72 -6.98 0.84
C LEU A 115 -0.99 -6.72 2.16
N ALA A 116 -1.58 -5.91 3.03
CA ALA A 116 -0.99 -5.52 4.30
C ALA A 116 -1.18 -6.61 5.36
N MET A 117 -0.12 -6.96 6.10
CA MET A 117 -0.27 -7.62 7.39
C MET A 117 -0.62 -6.60 8.49
N ALA A 118 -1.75 -5.90 8.35
CA ALA A 118 -2.23 -4.91 9.31
C ALA A 118 -3.67 -5.19 9.73
N VAL A 119 -4.06 -4.74 10.92
CA VAL A 119 -5.42 -4.97 11.43
C VAL A 119 -6.41 -3.91 10.92
N GLU A 120 -5.92 -2.72 10.60
CA GLU A 120 -6.72 -1.56 10.18
C GLU A 120 -6.82 -1.43 8.64
N TYR A 121 -5.87 -2.03 7.93
CA TYR A 121 -5.70 -1.85 6.48
C TYR A 121 -5.59 -3.18 5.79
N LYS A 122 -6.26 -3.31 4.65
CA LYS A 122 -6.15 -4.49 3.79
C LYS A 122 -4.97 -4.41 2.82
N TYR A 123 -4.60 -3.20 2.43
CA TYR A 123 -3.55 -2.97 1.44
C TYR A 123 -2.53 -1.93 1.91
N ILE A 124 -1.37 -1.94 1.26
CA ILE A 124 -0.32 -0.94 1.37
C ILE A 124 -0.20 -0.30 -0.01
N LEU A 125 -0.37 1.02 -0.09
CA LEU A 125 0.10 1.79 -1.24
C LEU A 125 1.59 2.03 -1.03
N VAL A 126 2.41 1.24 -1.72
CA VAL A 126 3.86 1.16 -1.54
C VAL A 126 4.56 2.22 -2.37
N ILE A 127 5.59 2.82 -1.76
CA ILE A 127 6.46 3.82 -2.39
C ILE A 127 7.83 3.19 -2.67
N TYR A 128 8.37 2.43 -1.71
CA TYR A 128 9.59 1.66 -1.88
C TYR A 128 9.67 0.51 -0.87
N ASP A 129 10.68 -0.36 -1.03
CA ASP A 129 10.89 -1.54 -0.18
C ASP A 129 12.25 -1.52 0.53
N SER A 130 12.38 -2.24 1.65
CA SER A 130 13.58 -2.22 2.49
C SER A 130 14.83 -2.79 1.84
N TYR A 131 14.72 -3.54 0.74
CA TYR A 131 15.89 -4.05 0.03
C TYR A 131 16.40 -3.04 -0.97
N THR A 132 15.52 -2.26 -1.58
CA THR A 132 15.86 -1.31 -2.64
C THR A 132 15.92 0.12 -2.16
N PHE A 133 15.45 0.43 -0.96
CA PHE A 133 15.37 1.80 -0.44
C PHE A 133 16.71 2.53 -0.43
N ASP A 134 17.81 1.87 -0.05
CA ASP A 134 19.15 2.49 -0.08
C ASP A 134 19.71 2.71 -1.51
N ARG A 135 19.05 2.16 -2.55
CA ARG A 135 19.44 2.31 -3.97
C ARG A 135 18.50 3.21 -4.76
N ALA A 136 17.23 3.21 -4.38
CA ALA A 136 16.32 4.25 -4.77
C ALA A 136 16.76 5.47 -3.95
N GLU A 137 17.79 6.17 -4.42
CA GLU A 137 18.11 7.53 -3.98
C GLU A 137 16.93 8.44 -4.39
N MET A 138 15.76 8.19 -3.80
CA MET A 138 14.65 9.10 -3.83
C MET A 138 15.09 10.24 -2.93
N GLU A 139 15.43 11.36 -3.56
CA GLU A 139 15.75 12.58 -2.84
C GLU A 139 14.60 12.88 -1.87
N ASP A 140 14.92 13.26 -0.63
CA ASP A 140 13.92 13.53 0.40
C ASP A 140 12.87 14.57 -0.08
N ALA A 141 13.25 15.44 -1.02
CA ALA A 141 12.34 16.39 -1.69
C ALA A 141 11.28 15.69 -2.55
N ILE A 142 11.67 14.72 -3.39
CA ILE A 142 10.75 13.94 -4.24
C ILE A 142 9.80 13.12 -3.36
N GLU A 143 10.33 12.51 -2.31
CA GLU A 143 9.53 11.75 -1.35
C GLU A 143 8.49 12.64 -0.66
N GLN A 144 8.90 13.84 -0.24
CA GLN A 144 8.00 14.81 0.39
C GLN A 144 6.92 15.31 -0.59
N GLU A 145 7.27 15.55 -1.86
CA GLU A 145 6.30 15.89 -2.91
C GLU A 145 5.27 14.77 -3.11
N ILE A 146 5.71 13.50 -3.14
CA ILE A 146 4.82 12.34 -3.18
C ILE A 146 3.85 12.35 -1.99
N TYR A 147 4.34 12.62 -0.77
CA TYR A 147 3.48 12.70 0.42
C TYR A 147 2.46 13.81 0.35
N GLU A 148 2.84 14.97 -0.15
CA GLU A 148 1.94 16.12 -0.29
C GLU A 148 0.83 15.80 -1.29
N VAL A 149 1.15 15.22 -2.45
CA VAL A 149 0.15 14.81 -3.43
C VAL A 149 -0.77 13.72 -2.88
N LEU A 150 -0.22 12.69 -2.23
CA LEU A 150 -1.03 11.62 -1.64
C LEU A 150 -1.97 12.14 -0.55
N ARG A 151 -1.48 13.03 0.33
CA ARG A 151 -2.29 13.66 1.37
C ARG A 151 -3.36 14.57 0.77
N ASP A 152 -3.06 15.38 -0.24
CA ASP A 152 -4.06 16.24 -0.87
C ASP A 152 -5.20 15.43 -1.51
N ARG A 153 -4.81 14.39 -2.26
CA ARG A 153 -5.75 13.70 -3.15
C ARG A 153 -6.49 12.55 -2.49
N MET A 154 -5.87 11.85 -1.53
CA MET A 154 -6.42 10.65 -0.89
C MET A 154 -6.65 10.86 0.61
N GLU A 155 -7.93 10.93 1.01
CA GLU A 155 -8.33 11.39 2.35
C GLU A 155 -7.73 10.55 3.49
N VAL A 156 -7.62 9.24 3.32
CA VAL A 156 -7.02 8.37 4.33
C VAL A 156 -5.56 8.72 4.60
N CYS A 157 -4.82 9.24 3.61
CA CYS A 157 -3.42 9.62 3.74
C CYS A 157 -3.22 10.90 4.57
N LYS A 158 -4.21 11.79 4.65
CA LYS A 158 -4.11 13.04 5.43
C LYS A 158 -3.87 12.83 6.91
N ASN A 159 -4.46 11.77 7.46
CA ASN A 159 -4.49 11.51 8.90
C ASN A 159 -3.51 10.39 9.31
N GLN A 160 -2.56 10.05 8.45
CA GLN A 160 -1.56 9.03 8.73
C GLN A 160 -0.17 9.46 8.26
N GLU A 161 0.83 8.97 8.96
CA GLU A 161 2.21 8.99 8.49
C GLU A 161 2.53 7.68 7.76
N PRO A 162 3.36 7.73 6.70
CA PRO A 162 3.83 6.51 6.05
C PRO A 162 4.70 5.72 7.03
N ARG A 163 4.59 4.39 6.96
CA ARG A 163 5.31 3.47 7.85
C ARG A 163 5.67 2.17 7.14
N TRP A 164 6.50 1.37 7.80
CA TRP A 164 6.85 0.05 7.31
C TRP A 164 5.72 -0.96 7.56
N PHE A 165 5.48 -1.81 6.59
CA PHE A 165 4.55 -2.92 6.65
C PHE A 165 5.22 -4.21 6.15
N ARG A 166 4.73 -5.36 6.64
CA ARG A 166 4.96 -6.65 5.99
C ARG A 166 3.80 -7.00 5.08
N THR A 167 4.05 -7.90 4.14
CA THR A 167 3.01 -8.41 3.25
C THR A 167 2.69 -9.86 3.54
N PHE A 168 1.51 -10.31 3.10
CA PHE A 168 1.14 -11.72 3.18
C PHE A 168 2.03 -12.65 2.34
N TYR A 169 2.78 -12.14 1.37
CA TYR A 169 3.71 -12.95 0.58
C TYR A 169 4.90 -13.45 1.41
N ASP A 170 5.23 -12.76 2.51
CA ASP A 170 6.36 -13.08 3.37
C ASP A 170 6.06 -14.21 4.38
N ILE A 171 4.83 -14.74 4.44
CA ILE A 171 4.45 -15.84 5.36
C ILE A 171 4.79 -17.23 4.79
N TYR A 172 4.98 -17.32 3.46
CA TYR A 172 5.17 -18.60 2.76
C TYR A 172 6.63 -18.88 2.36
N HIS A 173 7.58 -18.08 2.84
CA HIS A 173 9.01 -18.21 2.61
C HIS A 173 9.78 -18.22 3.93
#